data_AF-A0A2E7TQB8-F1
#
_entry.id   AF-A0A2E7TQB8-F1
#
_cell.length_a   1.000
_cell.length_b   1.000
_cell.length_c   1.000
_cell.angle_alpha   90.00
_cell.angle_beta   90.00
_cell.angle_gamma   90.00
#
_symmetry.space_group_name_H-M   'P 1'
#
loop_
_entity.id
_entity.type
_entity.pdbx_description
1 polymer ?
#
loop_
_entity_poly.entity_id
_entity_poly.type
_entity_poly.pdbx_seq_one_letter_code
_entity_poly.pdbx_strand_id
1 'polypeptide(L)'
;RTKKELLWESCLNNNESKPKDSPILFLKNMKKYSIPALEYHQHEDAFDELELLGFTLCSPFDIINEKPTLYINATDMKNNRQKEVTMIGYLVSVKKTTTQKGETMYFGTFTDEKNIFFDSVHFPKIAAEYPFRGKGVYELQGRISEEFDFYSLIVSTMKRLFYKKDKRYN
;
A
#
# COMPACT_ATOMS: atom_id res chain seq x y z
N ARG A 1 -12.90 10.82 21.88
CA ARG A 1 -11.64 11.54 21.69
C ARG A 1 -10.91 10.91 20.53
N THR A 2 -10.39 11.71 19.61
CA THR A 2 -9.66 11.23 18.42
C THR A 2 -8.21 10.89 18.78
N LYS A 3 -7.53 10.11 17.93
CA LYS A 3 -6.09 9.79 18.08
C LYS A 3 -5.24 11.05 18.21
N LYS A 4 -5.51 12.06 17.38
CA LYS A 4 -4.78 13.35 17.41
C LYS A 4 -5.03 14.12 18.69
N GLU A 5 -6.28 14.18 19.18
CA GLU A 5 -6.59 14.82 20.46
C GLU A 5 -5.79 14.17 21.60
N LEU A 6 -5.75 12.84 21.65
CA LEU A 6 -5.00 12.11 22.68
C LEU A 6 -3.48 12.33 22.57
N LEU A 7 -2.92 12.36 21.35
CA LEU A 7 -1.51 12.69 21.13
C LEU A 7 -1.17 14.10 21.61
N TRP A 8 -2.02 15.08 21.29
CA TRP A 8 -1.87 16.46 21.73
C TRP A 8 -1.96 16.60 23.25
N GLU A 9 -2.97 15.99 23.88
CA GLU A 9 -3.10 15.94 25.34
C GLU A 9 -1.86 15.32 26.00
N SER A 10 -1.35 14.22 25.43
CA SER A 10 -0.13 13.56 25.91
C SER A 10 1.10 14.47 25.78
N CYS A 11 1.32 15.13 24.63
CA CYS A 11 2.43 16.06 24.44
C CYS A 11 2.36 17.27 25.37
N LEU A 12 1.16 17.79 25.66
CA LEU A 12 0.98 18.88 26.61
C LEU A 12 1.35 18.45 28.04
N ASN A 13 0.98 17.23 28.41
CA ASN A 13 1.17 16.71 29.77
C ASN A 13 2.58 16.11 30.02
N ASN A 14 3.27 15.61 28.99
CA ASN A 14 4.58 14.96 29.12
C ASN A 14 5.79 15.91 29.00
N ASN A 15 5.59 17.18 28.68
CA ASN A 15 6.66 18.19 28.60
C ASN A 15 7.05 18.80 29.96
N GLU A 16 6.77 18.11 31.07
CA GLU A 16 7.29 18.49 32.38
C GLU A 16 8.72 17.93 32.56
N SER A 17 9.70 18.65 32.00
CA SER A 17 11.04 18.60 32.59
C SER A 17 10.90 19.01 34.05
N LYS A 18 11.19 18.08 34.98
CA LYS A 18 11.16 18.37 36.43
C LYS A 18 11.80 19.74 36.66
N PRO A 19 11.06 20.73 37.21
CA PRO A 19 11.66 22.02 37.49
C PRO A 19 12.84 21.80 38.41
N LYS A 20 14.03 22.30 38.04
CA LYS A 20 15.13 22.42 39.00
C LYS A 20 14.60 23.26 40.16
N ASP A 21 14.66 22.71 41.37
CA ASP A 21 14.25 23.36 42.61
C ASP A 21 14.86 24.76 42.68
N SER A 22 14.09 25.74 42.24
CA SER A 22 14.40 27.15 42.27
C SER A 22 13.19 27.81 42.90
N PRO A 23 13.36 28.63 43.96
CA PRO A 23 12.23 29.17 44.69
C PRO A 23 11.44 30.11 43.76
N ILE A 24 10.22 29.69 43.41
CA ILE A 24 9.33 30.43 42.53
C ILE A 24 8.56 31.44 43.38
N LEU A 25 8.83 32.74 43.20
CA LEU A 25 8.24 33.84 43.98
C LEU A 25 6.77 34.14 43.64
N PHE A 26 6.21 33.55 42.57
CA PHE A 26 4.85 33.79 42.12
C PHE A 26 4.12 32.49 41.76
N LEU A 27 2.85 32.40 42.14
CA LEU A 27 1.94 31.35 41.67
C LEU A 27 1.73 31.49 40.16
N LYS A 28 2.22 30.53 39.39
CA LYS A 28 1.98 30.47 37.95
C LYS A 28 0.53 30.02 37.72
N ASN A 29 -0.35 30.95 37.36
CA ASN A 29 -1.72 30.60 36.95
C ASN A 29 -1.66 29.64 35.76
N MET A 30 -2.20 28.43 35.93
CA MET A 30 -2.33 27.47 34.84
C MET A 30 -3.29 28.04 33.79
N LYS A 31 -2.76 28.54 32.68
CA LYS A 31 -3.56 28.87 31.50
C LYS A 31 -4.20 27.57 31.01
N LYS A 32 -5.55 27.51 31.00
CA LYS A 32 -6.28 26.45 30.33
C LYS A 32 -6.12 26.67 28.82
N TYR A 33 -5.34 25.82 28.17
CA TYR A 33 -5.23 25.81 26.72
C TYR A 33 -6.42 25.03 26.15
N SER A 34 -7.17 25.65 25.22
CA SER A 34 -8.17 24.94 24.43
C SER A 34 -7.51 24.41 23.16
N ILE A 35 -7.65 23.11 22.91
CA ILE A 35 -7.14 22.49 21.68
C ILE A 35 -7.97 23.03 20.50
N PRO A 36 -7.33 23.56 19.43
CA PRO A 36 -8.05 23.96 18.22
C PRO A 36 -8.71 22.75 17.55
N ALA A 37 -9.71 22.95 16.71
CA ALA A 37 -10.31 21.86 15.95
C ALA A 37 -9.25 21.21 15.06
N LEU A 38 -8.95 19.93 15.31
CA LEU A 38 -7.99 19.16 14.53
C LEU A 38 -8.71 18.55 13.33
N GLU A 39 -8.30 18.92 12.12
CA GLU A 39 -8.82 18.30 10.92
C GLU A 39 -8.40 16.83 10.84
N TYR A 40 -9.33 15.96 10.47
CA TYR A 40 -9.06 14.56 10.21
C TYR A 40 -9.42 14.27 8.77
N HIS A 41 -8.46 13.71 8.02
CA HIS A 41 -8.68 13.38 6.63
C HIS A 41 -8.81 11.86 6.44
N GLN A 42 -9.59 11.48 5.43
CA GLN A 42 -9.70 10.10 5.02
C GLN A 42 -8.32 9.53 4.65
N HIS A 43 -8.01 8.34 5.18
CA HIS A 43 -6.74 7.61 5.00
C HIS A 43 -5.50 8.20 5.68
N GLU A 44 -5.64 9.21 6.54
CA GLU A 44 -4.51 9.74 7.30
C GLU A 44 -3.89 8.66 8.19
N ASP A 45 -4.72 7.88 8.89
CA ASP A 45 -4.25 6.74 9.69
C ASP A 45 -3.57 5.67 8.83
N ALA A 46 -3.99 5.48 7.57
CA ALA A 46 -3.34 4.53 6.68
C ALA A 46 -1.92 4.97 6.30
N PHE A 47 -1.67 6.28 6.16
CA PHE A 47 -0.31 6.79 5.94
C PHE A 47 0.54 6.68 7.20
N ASP A 48 -0.02 6.98 8.38
CA ASP A 48 0.66 6.74 9.66
C ASP A 48 1.05 5.27 9.81
N GLU A 49 0.14 4.34 9.52
CA GLU A 49 0.37 2.90 9.58
C GLU A 49 1.43 2.45 8.55
N LEU A 50 1.39 2.97 7.33
CA LEU A 50 2.40 2.66 6.32
C LEU A 50 3.78 3.16 6.74
N GLU A 51 3.88 4.33 7.37
CA GLU A 51 5.12 4.92 7.86
C GLU A 51 5.68 4.17 9.09
N LEU A 52 4.82 3.84 10.05
CA LEU A 52 5.20 3.21 11.32
C LEU A 52 5.34 1.69 11.23
N LEU A 53 4.45 1.02 10.50
CA LEU A 53 4.32 -0.44 10.43
C LEU A 53 4.81 -1.00 9.08
N GLY A 54 4.82 -0.20 8.02
CA GLY A 54 5.13 -0.65 6.66
C GLY A 54 3.95 -1.30 5.92
N PHE A 55 2.75 -1.30 6.51
CA PHE A 55 1.51 -1.81 5.90
C PHE A 55 0.28 -1.10 6.47
N THR A 56 -0.83 -1.12 5.74
CA THR A 56 -2.10 -0.51 6.15
C THR A 56 -3.06 -1.53 6.74
N LEU A 57 -3.88 -1.12 7.71
CA LEU A 57 -4.98 -1.93 8.25
C LEU A 57 -6.23 -1.85 7.36
N CYS A 58 -6.36 -0.78 6.57
CA CYS A 58 -7.34 -0.71 5.50
C CYS A 58 -6.84 -1.40 4.23
N SER A 59 -7.74 -1.58 3.26
CA SER A 59 -7.39 -2.07 1.94
C SER A 59 -6.37 -1.15 1.26
N PRO A 60 -5.20 -1.65 0.81
CA PRO A 60 -4.21 -0.84 0.10
C PRO A 60 -4.75 -0.24 -1.20
N PHE A 61 -5.85 -0.78 -1.72
CA PHE A 61 -6.49 -0.32 -2.95
C PHE A 61 -7.24 1.00 -2.77
N ASP A 62 -7.67 1.35 -1.56
CA ASP A 62 -8.44 2.57 -1.29
C ASP A 62 -7.57 3.83 -1.29
N ILE A 63 -6.28 3.65 -1.01
CA ILE A 63 -5.28 4.71 -0.94
C ILE A 63 -4.54 4.94 -2.27
N ILE A 64 -4.88 4.22 -3.34
CA ILE A 64 -4.28 4.42 -4.68
C ILE A 64 -4.79 5.72 -5.30
N ASN A 65 -3.92 6.45 -6.00
CA ASN A 65 -4.28 7.68 -6.68
C ASN A 65 -5.20 7.45 -7.89
N GLU A 66 -4.76 6.62 -8.83
CA GLU A 66 -5.47 6.35 -10.09
C GLU A 66 -5.66 4.84 -10.25
N LYS A 67 -6.92 4.41 -10.27
CA LYS A 67 -7.30 3.03 -10.62
C LYS A 67 -7.60 2.96 -12.12
N PRO A 68 -7.22 1.86 -12.80
CA PRO A 68 -7.64 1.65 -14.18
C PRO A 68 -9.17 1.60 -14.29
N THR A 69 -9.72 2.13 -15.38
CA THR A 69 -11.18 2.20 -15.59
C THR A 69 -11.82 0.82 -15.76
N LEU A 70 -11.07 -0.12 -16.35
CA LEU A 70 -11.54 -1.47 -16.65
C LEU A 70 -10.49 -2.48 -16.19
N TYR A 71 -10.86 -3.33 -15.24
CA TYR A 71 -10.06 -4.45 -14.78
C TYR A 71 -10.96 -5.58 -14.31
N ILE A 72 -10.41 -6.79 -14.24
CA ILE A 72 -11.10 -7.97 -13.72
C ILE A 72 -10.48 -8.43 -12.40
N ASN A 73 -11.23 -9.19 -11.62
CA ASN A 73 -10.75 -9.82 -10.39
C ASN A 73 -10.22 -11.23 -10.66
N ALA A 74 -9.53 -11.81 -9.69
CA ALA A 74 -9.00 -13.18 -9.79
C ALA A 74 -10.10 -14.22 -10.04
N THR A 75 -11.31 -13.99 -9.49
CA THR A 75 -12.48 -14.86 -9.73
C THR A 75 -12.89 -14.96 -11.19
N ASP A 76 -12.60 -13.91 -11.95
CA ASP A 76 -13.08 -13.77 -13.32
C ASP A 76 -12.07 -14.32 -14.34
N MET A 77 -10.87 -14.73 -13.90
CA MET A 77 -9.83 -15.31 -14.76
C MET A 77 -10.35 -16.54 -15.51
N LYS A 78 -11.12 -17.40 -14.83
CA LYS A 78 -11.71 -18.61 -15.41
C LYS A 78 -12.63 -18.32 -16.60
N ASN A 79 -13.32 -17.18 -16.60
CA ASN A 79 -14.25 -16.77 -17.67
C ASN A 79 -13.54 -15.98 -18.80
N ASN A 80 -12.28 -15.59 -18.59
CA ASN A 80 -11.50 -14.76 -19.50
C ASN A 80 -10.23 -15.46 -20.02
N ARG A 81 -10.27 -16.79 -20.10
CA ARG A 81 -9.18 -17.62 -20.65
C ARG A 81 -8.74 -17.12 -22.02
N GLN A 82 -7.43 -17.07 -22.24
CA GLN A 82 -6.78 -16.65 -23.50
C GLN A 82 -7.09 -15.22 -23.97
N LYS A 83 -7.85 -14.43 -23.20
CA LYS A 83 -8.11 -13.02 -23.48
C LYS A 83 -7.03 -12.15 -22.85
N GLU A 84 -6.81 -11.00 -23.47
CA GLU A 84 -6.02 -9.93 -22.88
C GLU A 84 -6.89 -9.16 -21.88
N VAL A 85 -6.39 -9.00 -20.66
CA VAL A 85 -7.12 -8.42 -19.54
C VAL A 85 -6.20 -7.50 -18.75
N THR A 86 -6.81 -6.56 -18.03
CA THR A 86 -6.13 -5.77 -17.01
C THR A 86 -6.55 -6.27 -15.63
N MET A 87 -5.60 -6.42 -14.72
CA MET A 87 -5.82 -6.81 -13.34
C MET A 87 -5.05 -5.86 -12.43
N ILE A 88 -5.60 -5.58 -11.25
CA ILE A 88 -4.87 -4.90 -10.18
C ILE A 88 -4.62 -5.87 -9.04
N GLY A 89 -3.43 -5.80 -8.46
CA GLY A 89 -3.06 -6.70 -7.38
C GLY A 89 -2.06 -6.08 -6.43
N TYR A 90 -2.23 -6.34 -5.14
CA TYR A 90 -1.23 -6.06 -4.13
C TYR A 90 -0.16 -7.15 -4.15
N LEU A 91 1.10 -6.75 -4.30
CA LEU A 91 2.21 -7.68 -4.42
C LEU A 91 2.49 -8.38 -3.10
N VAL A 92 2.41 -9.71 -3.10
CA VAL A 92 2.66 -10.56 -1.93
C VAL A 92 4.08 -11.10 -1.96
N SER A 93 4.45 -11.75 -3.06
CA SER A 93 5.79 -12.33 -3.20
C SER A 93 6.24 -12.38 -4.65
N VAL A 94 7.56 -12.43 -4.84
CA VAL A 94 8.20 -12.56 -6.15
C VAL A 94 9.22 -13.68 -6.06
N LYS A 95 9.04 -14.71 -6.88
CA LYS A 95 10.01 -15.79 -7.04
C LYS A 95 10.84 -15.54 -8.30
N LYS A 96 12.15 -15.41 -8.13
CA LYS A 96 13.12 -15.31 -9.23
C LYS A 96 13.48 -16.71 -9.72
N THR A 97 13.46 -16.91 -11.03
CA THR A 97 13.84 -18.16 -11.72
C THR A 97 14.68 -17.82 -12.96
N THR A 98 15.32 -18.82 -13.56
CA THR A 98 15.99 -18.72 -14.85
C THR A 98 15.34 -19.62 -15.89
N THR A 99 15.28 -19.16 -17.13
CA THR A 99 14.89 -20.00 -18.28
C THR A 99 16.00 -21.02 -18.60
N GLN A 100 15.71 -21.98 -19.48
CA GLN A 100 16.72 -22.92 -19.97
C GLN A 100 17.91 -22.22 -20.65
N LYS A 101 17.71 -21.00 -21.18
CA LYS A 101 18.75 -20.17 -21.79
C LYS A 101 19.55 -19.34 -20.76
N GLY A 102 19.26 -19.48 -19.47
CA GLY A 102 19.91 -18.72 -18.40
C GLY A 102 19.35 -17.32 -18.17
N GLU A 103 18.27 -16.94 -18.86
CA GLU A 103 17.68 -15.60 -18.73
C GLU A 103 16.79 -15.51 -17.49
N THR A 104 16.84 -14.40 -16.77
CA THR A 104 16.05 -14.21 -15.55
C THR A 104 14.57 -14.02 -15.88
N MET A 105 13.70 -14.76 -15.21
CA MET A 105 12.25 -14.58 -15.24
C MET A 105 11.69 -14.56 -13.82
N TYR A 106 10.43 -14.15 -13.66
CA TYR A 106 9.78 -14.08 -12.35
C TYR A 106 8.38 -14.66 -12.35
N PHE A 107 8.03 -15.25 -11.20
CA PHE A 107 6.66 -15.58 -10.84
C PHE A 107 6.23 -14.64 -9.72
N GLY A 108 5.19 -13.84 -9.96
CA GLY A 108 4.66 -12.90 -8.99
C GLY A 108 3.33 -13.39 -8.44
N THR A 109 3.20 -13.45 -7.12
CA THR A 109 1.95 -13.75 -6.44
C THR A 109 1.35 -12.44 -5.93
N PHE A 110 0.08 -12.25 -6.26
CA PHE A 110 -0.68 -11.05 -5.96
C PHE A 110 -1.98 -11.40 -5.27
N THR A 111 -2.55 -10.42 -4.59
CA THR A 111 -3.91 -10.48 -4.02
C THR A 111 -4.73 -9.37 -4.67
N ASP A 112 -5.95 -9.66 -5.14
CA ASP A 112 -6.85 -8.66 -5.73
C ASP A 112 -7.64 -7.87 -4.65
N GLU A 113 -8.55 -6.99 -5.08
CA GLU A 113 -9.42 -6.21 -4.17
C GLU A 113 -10.37 -7.07 -3.33
N LYS A 114 -10.68 -8.29 -3.79
CA LYS A 114 -11.51 -9.26 -3.07
C LYS A 114 -10.69 -10.14 -2.13
N ASN A 115 -9.40 -9.83 -1.94
CA ASN A 115 -8.44 -10.61 -1.18
C ASN A 115 -8.22 -12.03 -1.72
N ILE A 116 -8.41 -12.24 -3.02
CA ILE A 116 -8.20 -13.52 -3.68
C ILE A 116 -6.84 -13.52 -4.35
N PHE A 117 -6.09 -14.60 -4.15
CA PHE A 117 -4.77 -14.75 -4.73
C PHE A 117 -4.84 -15.06 -6.22
N PHE A 118 -3.92 -14.47 -6.97
CA PHE A 118 -3.64 -14.85 -8.35
C PHE A 118 -2.15 -14.78 -8.64
N ASP A 119 -1.69 -15.64 -9.53
CA ASP A 119 -0.28 -15.68 -9.93
C ASP A 119 -0.09 -15.08 -11.32
N SER A 120 1.13 -14.58 -11.53
CA SER A 120 1.56 -13.95 -12.76
C SER A 120 2.93 -14.46 -13.18
N VAL A 121 3.14 -14.53 -14.49
CA VAL A 121 4.38 -14.98 -15.13
C VAL A 121 4.99 -13.81 -15.89
N HIS A 122 6.26 -13.51 -15.59
CA HIS A 122 7.02 -12.42 -16.19
C HIS A 122 8.22 -13.00 -16.93
N PHE A 123 8.08 -13.15 -18.24
CA PHE A 123 9.18 -13.64 -19.10
C PHE A 123 10.33 -12.62 -19.17
N PRO A 124 11.57 -13.05 -19.50
CA PRO A 124 12.76 -12.22 -19.37
C PRO A 124 12.68 -10.84 -20.03
N LYS A 125 12.12 -10.77 -21.24
CA LYS A 125 11.93 -9.49 -21.94
C LYS A 125 11.05 -8.51 -21.15
N ILE A 126 9.89 -9.00 -20.67
CA ILE A 126 8.94 -8.20 -19.90
C ILE A 126 9.49 -7.88 -18.51
N ALA A 127 10.16 -8.83 -17.87
CA ALA A 127 10.80 -8.63 -16.58
C ALA A 127 11.90 -7.56 -16.61
N ALA A 128 12.63 -7.44 -17.71
CA ALA A 128 13.65 -6.42 -17.91
C ALA A 128 13.03 -5.04 -18.19
N GLU A 129 11.96 -4.99 -18.99
CA GLU A 129 11.28 -3.74 -19.36
C GLU A 129 10.42 -3.18 -18.21
N TYR A 130 9.76 -4.07 -17.47
CA TYR A 130 8.86 -3.75 -16.36
C TYR A 130 9.29 -4.47 -15.08
N PRO A 131 10.41 -4.07 -14.45
CA PRO A 131 10.89 -4.73 -13.23
C PRO A 131 9.99 -4.43 -12.03
N PHE A 132 9.95 -5.36 -11.08
CA PHE A 132 9.30 -5.14 -9.78
C PHE A 132 9.98 -3.98 -9.02
N ARG A 133 9.18 -3.07 -8.47
CA ARG A 133 9.61 -1.85 -7.76
C ARG A 133 9.32 -1.91 -6.25
N GLY A 134 9.33 -3.11 -5.67
CA GLY A 134 9.06 -3.34 -4.24
C GLY A 134 7.58 -3.57 -3.91
N LYS A 135 7.24 -3.61 -2.62
CA LYS A 135 5.86 -3.85 -2.14
C LYS A 135 4.91 -2.74 -2.59
N GLY A 136 3.66 -3.09 -2.85
CA GLY A 136 2.61 -2.15 -3.22
C GLY A 136 1.62 -2.74 -4.20
N VAL A 137 0.69 -1.91 -4.67
CA VAL A 137 -0.29 -2.30 -5.69
C VAL A 137 0.28 -2.10 -7.08
N TYR A 138 0.03 -3.06 -7.95
CA TYR A 138 0.44 -3.07 -9.34
C TYR A 138 -0.79 -3.16 -10.23
N GLU A 139 -0.73 -2.49 -11.37
CA GLU A 139 -1.57 -2.77 -12.53
C GLU A 139 -0.78 -3.69 -13.44
N LEU A 140 -1.39 -4.82 -13.80
CA LEU A 140 -0.84 -5.84 -14.67
C LEU A 140 -1.77 -5.98 -15.88
N GLN A 141 -1.21 -5.94 -17.07
CA GLN A 141 -1.92 -6.27 -18.30
C GLN A 141 -1.28 -7.50 -18.90
N GLY A 142 -2.10 -8.37 -19.47
CA GLY A 142 -1.59 -9.61 -20.02
C GLY A 142 -2.68 -10.59 -20.44
N ARG A 143 -2.25 -11.78 -20.86
CA ARG A 143 -3.13 -12.86 -21.28
C ARG A 143 -3.30 -13.88 -20.16
N ILE A 144 -4.54 -14.30 -19.92
CA ILE A 144 -4.82 -15.41 -19.00
C ILE A 144 -4.41 -16.74 -19.66
N SER A 145 -3.51 -17.46 -19.00
CA SER A 145 -3.12 -18.83 -19.32
C SER A 145 -3.76 -19.81 -18.33
N GLU A 146 -4.02 -21.03 -18.77
CA GLU A 146 -4.55 -22.13 -17.96
C GLU A 146 -3.68 -23.37 -18.17
N GLU A 147 -3.14 -23.90 -17.08
CA GLU A 147 -2.38 -25.15 -17.06
C GLU A 147 -2.87 -26.00 -15.89
N PHE A 148 -3.34 -27.22 -16.15
CA PHE A 148 -3.82 -28.15 -15.11
C PHE A 148 -4.84 -27.53 -14.13
N ASP A 149 -5.89 -26.88 -14.66
CA ASP A 149 -6.92 -26.14 -13.90
C ASP A 149 -6.39 -24.97 -13.04
N PHE A 150 -5.16 -24.54 -13.27
CA PHE A 150 -4.55 -23.37 -12.64
C PHE A 150 -4.49 -22.19 -13.62
N TYR A 151 -5.04 -21.03 -13.21
CA TYR A 151 -5.01 -19.80 -14.01
C TYR A 151 -3.85 -18.90 -13.58
N SER A 152 -3.09 -18.42 -14.56
CA SER A 152 -2.05 -17.41 -14.34
C SER A 152 -2.13 -16.30 -15.38
N LEU A 153 -1.70 -15.10 -15.01
CA LEU A 153 -1.58 -13.98 -15.93
C LEU A 153 -0.18 -13.98 -16.55
N ILE A 154 -0.08 -14.24 -17.85
CA ILE A 154 1.16 -13.98 -18.60
C ILE A 154 1.21 -12.49 -18.90
N VAL A 155 2.10 -11.79 -18.20
CA VAL A 155 2.16 -10.33 -18.20
C VAL A 155 2.80 -9.82 -19.48
N SER A 156 2.16 -8.82 -20.11
CA SER A 156 2.69 -8.04 -21.24
C SER A 156 3.20 -6.67 -20.78
N THR A 157 2.50 -6.02 -19.85
CA THR A 157 2.95 -4.76 -19.22
C THR A 157 2.64 -4.75 -17.73
N MET A 158 3.47 -4.06 -16.95
CA MET A 158 3.28 -3.92 -15.51
C MET A 158 3.72 -2.54 -15.04
N LYS A 159 2.92 -1.90 -14.19
CA LYS A 159 3.30 -0.66 -13.51
C LYS A 159 2.88 -0.70 -12.05
N ARG A 160 3.74 -0.18 -11.18
CA ARG A 160 3.39 0.06 -9.77
C ARG A 160 2.48 1.29 -9.71
N LEU A 161 1.32 1.15 -9.06
CA LEU A 161 0.41 2.26 -8.82
C LEU A 161 0.87 3.06 -7.60
N PHE A 162 0.84 4.38 -7.71
CA PHE A 162 1.24 5.27 -6.63
C PHE A 162 0.08 5.50 -5.66
N TYR A 163 0.40 5.57 -4.36
CA TYR A 163 -0.56 6.00 -3.35
C TYR A 163 -0.84 7.51 -3.49
N LYS A 164 -2.02 7.92 -3.01
CA LYS A 164 -2.43 9.32 -2.92
C LYS A 164 -1.36 10.12 -2.16
N LYS A 165 -1.19 11.38 -2.52
CA LYS A 165 -0.27 12.27 -1.81
C LYS A 165 -0.78 12.47 -0.38
N ASP A 166 0.11 12.28 0.58
CA ASP A 166 -0.20 12.52 1.98
C ASP A 166 -0.47 14.02 2.21
N LYS A 167 -1.65 14.32 2.76
CA LYS A 167 -2.07 15.70 3.05
C LYS A 167 -1.37 16.29 4.27
N ARG A 168 -0.74 15.47 5.13
CA ARG A 168 0.04 15.94 6.28
C ARG A 168 1.25 16.78 5.87
N TYR A 169 1.79 16.54 4.67
CA TYR A 169 3.00 17.18 4.14
C TYR A 169 2.71 18.13 2.95
N ASN A 170 1.46 18.57 2.79
CA ASN A 170 1.02 19.48 1.71
C ASN A 170 0.98 20.94 2.13
#